data_AF-A0A016T989-F1
#
_entry.id   AF-A0A016T989-F1
#
_cell.length_a   1.000
_cell.length_b   1.000
_cell.length_c   1.000
_cell.angle_alpha   90.00
_cell.angle_beta   90.00
_cell.angle_gamma   90.00
#
_symmetry.space_group_name_H-M   'P 1'
#
loop_
_entity.id
_entity.type
_entity.pdbx_description
1 polymer ?
#
loop_
_entity_poly.entity_id
_entity_poly.type
_entity_poly.pdbx_seq_one_letter_code
_entity_poly.pdbx_strand_id
1 'polypeptide(L)'
;MRFHRIFNVLIFSPVSTYHLYAKLATMHINTLRLAEMAGERNVLRVLRIQRKYNRRKSTIVFKSPVPHKWRDDVLDEVLSARVRMLDAREDCLDSDQLPDEFNEMMMAEEASESGYSVEL
;
A
#
# COMPACT_ATOMS: atom_id res chain seq x y z
N MET A 1 -18.73 11.01 5.29
CA MET A 1 -17.76 11.24 4.21
C MET A 1 -16.38 10.71 4.62
N ARG A 2 -16.03 9.46 4.24
CA ARG A 2 -14.72 8.84 4.52
C ARG A 2 -14.12 8.09 3.30
N PHE A 3 -14.66 8.36 2.10
CA PHE A 3 -14.20 7.68 0.88
C PHE A 3 -12.98 8.35 0.23
N HIS A 4 -12.79 9.66 0.44
CA HIS A 4 -11.67 10.40 -0.17
C HIS A 4 -10.28 10.01 0.35
N ARG A 5 -10.15 9.58 1.60
CA ARG A 5 -8.84 9.17 2.16
C ARG A 5 -8.35 7.83 1.64
N ILE A 6 -9.25 6.88 1.36
CA ILE A 6 -8.87 5.55 0.88
C ILE A 6 -8.53 5.59 -0.61
N PHE A 7 -9.22 6.46 -1.38
CA PHE A 7 -9.01 6.60 -2.81
C PHE A 7 -7.69 7.30 -3.16
N ASN A 8 -7.16 8.14 -2.27
CA ASN A 8 -5.94 8.92 -2.53
C ASN A 8 -4.66 8.06 -2.48
N VAL A 9 -4.61 7.04 -1.61
CA VAL A 9 -3.43 6.15 -1.48
C VAL A 9 -3.20 5.28 -2.72
N LEU A 10 -4.28 4.85 -3.38
CA LEU A 10 -4.22 3.96 -4.55
C LEU A 10 -3.86 4.68 -5.85
N ILE A 11 -4.14 5.98 -5.97
CA ILE A 11 -3.86 6.75 -7.21
C ILE A 11 -2.43 7.27 -7.25
N PHE A 12 -1.80 7.52 -6.09
CA PHE A 12 -0.44 8.05 -6.00
C PHE A 12 0.63 7.00 -5.67
N SER A 13 0.31 5.72 -5.78
CA SER A 13 1.31 4.66 -5.60
C SER A 13 2.07 4.46 -6.92
N PRO A 14 3.41 4.60 -6.94
CA PRO A 14 4.18 4.40 -8.15
C PRO A 14 4.01 2.96 -8.66
N VAL A 15 4.02 2.78 -9.99
CA VAL A 15 3.81 1.47 -10.66
C VAL A 15 4.76 0.40 -10.12
N SER A 16 5.98 0.78 -9.72
CA SER A 16 6.97 -0.09 -9.08
C SER A 16 6.45 -0.81 -7.83
N THR A 17 5.53 -0.20 -7.09
CA THR A 17 4.96 -0.77 -5.85
C THR A 17 3.75 -1.68 -6.07
N TYR A 18 3.23 -1.75 -7.31
CA TYR A 18 2.03 -2.54 -7.63
C TYR A 18 2.17 -4.01 -7.24
N HIS A 19 3.32 -4.62 -7.54
CA HIS A 19 3.57 -6.03 -7.21
C HIS A 19 3.55 -6.29 -5.70
N LEU A 20 4.03 -5.34 -4.89
CA LEU A 20 3.98 -5.44 -3.44
C LEU A 20 2.51 -5.39 -2.96
N TYR A 21 1.73 -4.42 -3.42
CA TYR A 21 0.32 -4.31 -3.06
C TYR A 21 -0.49 -5.54 -3.46
N ALA A 22 -0.24 -6.10 -4.65
CA ALA A 22 -0.90 -7.31 -5.10
C ALA A 22 -0.62 -8.51 -4.17
N LYS A 23 0.64 -8.67 -3.73
CA LYS A 23 1.03 -9.72 -2.77
C LYS A 23 0.38 -9.50 -1.40
N LEU A 24 0.37 -8.28 -0.89
CA LEU A 24 -0.26 -7.94 0.40
C LEU A 24 -1.78 -8.15 0.37
N ALA A 25 -2.45 -7.78 -0.72
CA ALA A 25 -3.86 -8.03 -0.92
C ALA A 25 -4.18 -9.54 -0.95
N THR A 26 -3.32 -10.32 -1.61
CA THR A 26 -3.43 -11.78 -1.65
C THR A 26 -3.28 -12.38 -0.24
N MET A 27 -2.27 -11.95 0.51
CA MET A 27 -2.06 -12.38 1.90
C MET A 27 -3.25 -12.02 2.80
N HIS A 28 -3.83 -10.83 2.64
CA HIS A 28 -5.03 -10.41 3.36
C HIS A 28 -6.22 -11.33 3.09
N ILE A 29 -6.53 -11.60 1.82
CA ILE A 29 -7.64 -12.48 1.43
C ILE A 29 -7.41 -13.90 1.96
N ASN A 30 -6.19 -14.43 1.85
CA ASN A 30 -5.84 -15.75 2.36
C ASN A 30 -6.01 -15.82 3.89
N THR A 31 -5.57 -14.79 4.62
CA THR A 31 -5.74 -14.73 6.08
C THR A 31 -7.22 -14.76 6.47
N LEU A 32 -8.07 -14.00 5.76
CA LEU A 32 -9.51 -14.03 6.00
C LEU A 32 -10.11 -15.40 5.71
N ARG A 33 -9.65 -16.08 4.67
CA ARG A 33 -10.11 -17.43 4.33
C ARG A 33 -9.71 -18.45 5.39
N LEU A 34 -8.49 -18.38 5.89
CA LEU A 34 -8.02 -19.23 6.98
C LEU A 34 -8.81 -18.99 8.27
N ALA A 35 -9.07 -17.73 8.62
CA ALA A 35 -9.90 -17.39 9.78
C ALA A 35 -11.35 -17.89 9.66
N GLU A 36 -11.90 -17.95 8.44
CA GLU A 36 -13.20 -18.59 8.18
C GLU A 36 -13.14 -20.10 8.38
N MET A 37 -12.08 -20.75 7.90
CA MET A 37 -11.88 -22.20 8.08
C MET A 37 -11.64 -22.58 9.54
N ALA A 38 -10.99 -21.72 10.32
CA ALA A 38 -10.75 -21.89 11.75
C ALA A 38 -11.99 -21.56 12.62
N GLY A 39 -13.05 -20.98 12.04
CA GLY A 39 -14.26 -20.58 12.76
C GLY A 39 -14.16 -19.26 13.54
N GLU A 40 -13.03 -18.55 13.44
CA GLU A 40 -12.84 -17.22 14.04
C GLU A 40 -13.66 -16.14 13.32
N ARG A 41 -13.89 -16.33 12.01
CA ARG A 41 -14.64 -15.41 11.16
C ARG A 41 -16.02 -15.95 10.80
N ASN A 42 -17.06 -15.42 11.43
CA ASN A 42 -18.44 -15.92 11.33
C ASN A 42 -19.35 -14.97 10.53
N VAL A 43 -20.40 -15.53 9.94
CA VAL A 43 -21.44 -14.75 9.24
C VAL A 43 -22.34 -14.09 10.27
N LEU A 44 -22.43 -12.75 10.23
CA LEU A 44 -23.26 -11.96 11.12
C LEU A 44 -24.62 -11.62 10.53
N ARG A 45 -24.66 -11.33 9.22
CA ARG A 45 -25.90 -10.90 8.56
C ARG A 45 -25.86 -11.27 7.08
N VAL A 46 -27.01 -11.69 6.56
CA VAL A 46 -27.19 -11.95 5.13
C VAL A 46 -28.31 -11.06 4.61
N LEU A 47 -28.02 -10.22 3.62
CA LEU A 47 -28.99 -9.35 2.95
C LEU A 47 -29.16 -9.76 1.49
N ARG A 48 -30.40 -9.89 1.04
CA ARG A 48 -30.72 -10.04 -0.39
C ARG A 48 -31.06 -8.67 -0.97
N ILE A 49 -30.26 -8.20 -1.90
CA ILE A 49 -30.39 -6.88 -2.51
C ILE A 49 -30.58 -7.04 -4.02
N GLN A 50 -31.57 -6.35 -4.57
CA GLN A 50 -31.73 -6.19 -6.01
C GLN A 50 -31.10 -4.85 -6.42
N ARG A 51 -30.03 -4.90 -7.20
CA ARG A 51 -29.35 -3.69 -7.67
C ARG A 51 -30.11 -3.11 -8.87
N LYS A 52 -30.11 -1.78 -9.02
CA LYS A 52 -30.87 -1.03 -10.06
C LYS A 52 -30.76 -1.62 -11.47
N TYR A 53 -29.57 -2.06 -11.85
CA TYR A 53 -29.28 -2.61 -13.18
C TYR A 53 -29.18 -4.13 -13.23
N ASN A 54 -29.34 -4.82 -12.09
CA ASN A 54 -29.18 -6.27 -12.03
C ASN A 54 -30.55 -6.94 -11.87
N ARG A 55 -30.94 -7.72 -12.88
CA ARG A 55 -32.21 -8.47 -12.86
C ARG A 55 -32.23 -9.54 -11.76
N ARG A 56 -31.08 -10.11 -11.41
CA ARG A 56 -30.97 -11.13 -10.37
C ARG A 56 -30.74 -10.49 -8.99
N LYS A 57 -31.38 -11.04 -7.96
CA LYS A 57 -31.11 -10.66 -6.56
C LYS A 57 -29.71 -11.13 -6.18
N SER A 58 -28.90 -10.22 -5.64
CA SER A 58 -27.57 -10.54 -5.11
C SER A 58 -27.64 -10.75 -3.60
N THR A 59 -26.85 -11.67 -3.08
CA THR A 59 -26.72 -11.91 -1.64
C THR A 59 -25.45 -11.24 -1.14
N ILE A 60 -25.58 -10.37 -0.13
CA ILE A 60 -24.47 -9.76 0.59
C ILE A 60 -24.34 -10.44 1.94
N VAL A 61 -23.16 -10.96 2.24
CA VAL A 61 -22.83 -11.65 3.48
C VAL A 61 -21.89 -10.77 4.30
N PHE A 62 -22.36 -10.28 5.43
CA PHE A 62 -21.57 -9.55 6.41
C PHE A 62 -20.93 -10.57 7.35
N LYS A 63 -19.61 -10.49 7.52
CA LYS A 63 -18.82 -11.38 8.37
C LYS A 63 -18.18 -10.59 9.50
N SER A 64 -17.84 -11.27 10.60
CA SER A 64 -17.11 -10.65 11.71
C SER A 64 -15.73 -10.14 11.27
N PRO A 65 -15.25 -9.04 11.85
CA PRO A 65 -13.87 -8.59 11.63
C PRO A 65 -12.88 -9.60 12.23
N VAL A 66 -11.68 -9.66 11.66
CA VAL A 66 -10.57 -10.49 12.15
C VAL A 66 -9.37 -9.59 12.39
N PRO A 67 -8.74 -9.64 13.57
CA PRO A 67 -7.50 -8.90 13.81
C PRO A 67 -6.37 -9.47 12.94
N HIS A 68 -5.64 -8.60 12.26
CA HIS A 68 -4.54 -9.00 11.37
C HIS A 68 -3.20 -8.67 12.02
N LYS A 69 -2.74 -9.50 12.96
CA LYS A 69 -1.47 -9.29 13.67
C LYS A 69 -0.30 -9.01 12.71
N TRP A 70 -0.18 -9.80 11.66
CA TRP A 70 0.87 -9.63 10.64
C TRP A 70 0.89 -8.24 10.00
N ARG A 71 -0.28 -7.60 9.85
CA ARG A 71 -0.37 -6.27 9.26
C ARG A 71 0.17 -5.23 10.22
N ASP A 72 -0.15 -5.39 11.50
CA ASP A 72 0.33 -4.52 12.56
C ASP A 72 1.85 -4.69 12.70
N ASP A 73 2.36 -5.92 12.71
CA ASP A 73 3.79 -6.23 12.74
C ASP A 73 4.55 -5.58 11.57
N VAL A 74 4.01 -5.67 10.33
CA VAL A 74 4.61 -5.01 9.16
C VAL A 74 4.56 -3.49 9.27
N LEU A 75 3.49 -2.93 9.80
CA LEU A 75 3.38 -1.48 10.00
C LEU A 75 4.44 -0.99 10.99
N ASP A 76 4.59 -1.69 12.11
CA ASP A 76 5.54 -1.36 13.16
C ASP A 76 6.99 -1.44 12.66
N GLU A 77 7.33 -2.48 11.89
CA GLU A 77 8.63 -2.63 11.24
C GLU A 77 8.93 -1.46 10.28
N VAL A 78 7.96 -1.09 9.43
CA VAL A 78 8.11 0.00 8.45
C VAL A 78 8.28 1.35 9.16
N LEU A 79 7.50 1.61 10.20
CA LEU A 79 7.63 2.83 11.00
C LEU A 79 8.99 2.88 11.71
N SER A 80 9.43 1.76 12.28
CA SER A 80 10.73 1.64 12.95
C SER A 80 11.90 1.84 11.97
N ALA A 81 11.81 1.29 10.75
CA ALA A 81 12.79 1.53 9.70
C ALA A 81 12.82 3.02 9.30
N ARG A 82 11.66 3.65 9.17
CA ARG A 82 11.57 5.07 8.81
C ARG A 82 12.14 5.98 9.89
N VAL A 83 11.92 5.68 11.17
CA VAL A 83 12.54 6.40 12.29
C VAL A 83 14.07 6.30 12.19
N ARG A 84 14.61 5.08 12.05
CA ARG A 84 16.07 4.88 11.88
C ARG A 84 16.66 5.65 10.70
N MET A 85 15.94 5.74 9.58
CA MET A 85 16.40 6.52 8.42
C MET A 85 16.38 8.04 8.66
N LEU A 86 15.45 8.53 9.48
CA LEU A 86 15.40 9.94 9.86
C LEU A 86 16.52 10.26 10.86
N ASP A 87 16.71 9.41 11.87
CA ASP A 87 17.78 9.57 12.86
C ASP A 87 19.16 9.54 12.18
N ALA A 88 19.40 8.58 11.28
CA ALA A 88 20.64 8.50 10.51
C ALA A 88 20.87 9.70 9.56
N ARG A 89 19.79 10.38 9.13
CA ARG A 89 19.89 11.60 8.34
C ARG A 89 20.23 12.80 9.22
N GLU A 90 19.76 12.82 10.46
CA GLU A 90 20.05 13.88 11.44
C GLU A 90 21.53 13.83 11.85
N ASP A 91 22.08 12.63 12.05
CA ASP A 91 23.52 12.43 12.33
C ASP A 91 24.44 12.87 11.17
N CYS A 92 23.95 12.90 9.93
CA CYS A 92 24.69 13.41 8.76
C CYS A 92 24.61 14.93 8.60
N LEU A 93 23.68 15.62 9.27
CA LEU A 93 23.50 17.07 9.18
C LEU A 93 24.35 17.85 10.19
N ASP A 94 25.03 17.16 11.11
CA ASP A 94 25.98 17.74 12.07
C ASP A 94 27.44 17.74 11.56
N SER A 95 27.65 17.31 10.31
CA SER A 95 28.89 17.56 9.56
C SER A 95 28.61 18.56 8.45
N ASP A 96 29.23 19.74 8.54
CA ASP A 96 29.28 20.85 7.59
C ASP A 96 29.91 20.46 6.22
N GLN A 97 29.51 19.33 5.63
CA GLN A 97 29.95 18.93 4.30
C GLN A 97 28.92 18.00 3.66
N LEU A 98 27.95 18.61 3.00
CA LEU A 98 27.12 17.95 2.01
C LEU A 98 28.10 17.46 0.91
N PRO A 99 28.32 16.14 0.71
CA PRO A 99 29.20 15.70 -0.35
C PRO A 99 28.47 15.95 -1.68
N ASP A 100 29.12 16.73 -2.54
CA ASP A 100 28.70 17.07 -3.91
C ASP A 100 28.27 15.84 -4.75
N GLU A 101 28.65 14.63 -4.33
CA GLU A 101 28.32 13.35 -4.98
C GLU A 101 26.81 13.07 -5.11
N PHE A 102 25.97 13.51 -4.17
CA PHE A 102 24.52 13.26 -4.27
C PHE A 102 23.84 14.18 -5.30
N ASN A 103 24.41 15.37 -5.51
CA ASN A 103 23.95 16.31 -6.52
C ASN A 103 24.45 15.87 -7.91
N GLU A 104 25.67 15.35 -8.02
CA GLU A 104 26.18 14.80 -9.28
C GLU A 104 25.40 13.57 -9.77
N MET A 105 24.98 12.67 -8.87
CA MET A 105 24.17 11.50 -9.24
C MET A 105 22.77 11.89 -9.74
N MET A 106 22.16 12.95 -9.19
CA MET A 106 20.85 13.46 -9.61
C MET A 106 20.93 14.18 -10.98
N MET A 107 22.04 14.88 -11.25
CA MET A 107 22.29 15.56 -12.53
C MET A 107 22.66 14.60 -13.67
N ALA A 108 23.29 13.46 -13.37
CA ALA A 108 23.61 12.43 -14.36
C ALA A 108 22.38 11.66 -14.86
N GLU A 109 21.35 11.50 -14.02
CA GLU A 109 20.09 10.88 -14.42
C GLU A 109 19.25 11.80 -15.31
N GLU A 110 19.21 13.11 -15.01
CA GLU A 110 18.51 14.12 -15.82
C GLU A 110 19.12 14.28 -17.24
N ALA A 111 20.44 14.14 -17.37
CA ALA A 111 21.12 14.17 -18.67
C ALA A 111 20.81 12.93 -19.54
N SER A 112 20.39 11.82 -18.93
CA SER A 112 20.09 10.56 -19.63
C SER A 112 18.66 10.52 -20.21
N GLU A 113 17.72 11.29 -19.64
CA GLU A 113 16.34 11.38 -20.14
C GLU A 113 16.15 12.39 -21.29
N SER A 114 17.09 13.31 -21.52
CA SER A 114 17.00 14.32 -22.59
C SER A 114 17.28 13.78 -24.02
N GLY A 115 17.52 12.47 -24.19
CA GLY A 115 17.90 11.88 -25.48
C GLY A 115 16.76 11.36 -26.35
N TYR A 116 15.51 11.33 -25.87
CA TYR A 116 14.38 10.82 -26.68
C TYR A 116 13.60 11.97 -27.33
N SER A 117 14.25 12.65 -28.28
CA SER A 117 13.53 13.45 -29.28
C SER A 117 12.67 12.52 -30.12
N VAL A 118 11.36 12.68 -29.99
CA VAL A 118 10.35 12.15 -30.91
C VAL A 118 10.56 12.83 -32.26
N GLU A 119 11.11 12.11 -33.24
CA GLU A 119 10.92 12.48 -34.65
C GLU A 119 9.60 11.87 -35.13
N LEU A 120 8.71 12.77 -35.59
CA LEU A 120 7.44 12.48 -36.27
C LEU A 120 7.70 12.05 -37.72
#